data_AF-A0A9D1CIJ6-F1
#
_entry.id   AF-A0A9D1CIJ6-F1
#
_cell.length_a   1.000
_cell.length_b   1.000
_cell.length_c   1.000
_cell.angle_alpha   90.00
_cell.angle_beta   90.00
_cell.angle_gamma   90.00
#
_symmetry.space_group_name_H-M   'P 1'
#
loop_
_entity.id
_entity.type
_entity.pdbx_description
1 polymer ?
#
loop_
_entity_poly.entity_id
_entity_poly.type
_entity_poly.pdbx_seq_one_letter_code
_entity_poly.pdbx_strand_id
1 'polypeptide(L)'
;MRKILLLTLCLCLLVSPALGETAGEQEALSRTELIAWRAALLQTLKTLPVQNNPSETNDPNGSDTWLYAYDFGMVELGRESLEGEGNPIESVEVLTTGVSCPRDVEVGDTLETVLAAYPNENPTLSGDASYAALYVREDGTLEGGNGWGWVLRRGSTVDCVQYAASAPAEGLPGYREEVTVRYLIENGVVASIQISGFDQLISDAESLANLASVQEISAVSTFTPSGEPVSGGPFAAADLSFDGLDFTAAPETFQAVLGAPLSDETSADGAVRTLTYAGALVECVQVDGQWRASALLAMQAGVPGPRGVVVGDALEGVLTRFGADAQTLSGATVPLYGEAGEGDWGLLSDGEGGSRVAEYVCVTDEGTYGLRMTFFDGVMSEYLLYRQEGA
;
A
#
# COMPACT_ATOMS: atom_id res chain seq x y z
N MET A 1 -55.10 -16.73 -31.93
CA MET A 1 -54.52 -16.56 -30.58
C MET A 1 -53.35 -17.49 -30.26
N ARG A 2 -53.23 -18.72 -30.80
CA ARG A 2 -52.06 -19.59 -30.59
C ARG A 2 -50.77 -19.22 -31.37
N LYS A 3 -50.84 -18.32 -32.37
CA LYS A 3 -49.66 -17.87 -33.15
C LYS A 3 -49.04 -16.57 -32.63
N ILE A 4 -49.69 -15.87 -31.71
CA ILE A 4 -49.15 -14.65 -31.08
C ILE A 4 -48.33 -15.01 -29.83
N LEU A 5 -48.69 -16.10 -29.14
CA LEU A 5 -47.97 -16.57 -27.95
C LEU A 5 -46.57 -17.16 -28.25
N LEU A 6 -46.35 -17.70 -29.46
CA LEU A 6 -45.03 -18.21 -29.87
C LEU A 6 -44.04 -17.08 -30.21
N LEU A 7 -44.55 -15.92 -30.66
CA LEU A 7 -43.71 -14.77 -30.99
C LEU A 7 -43.25 -14.02 -29.73
N THR A 8 -44.04 -14.06 -28.65
CA THR A 8 -43.67 -13.47 -27.35
C THR A 8 -42.69 -14.37 -26.57
N LEU A 9 -42.73 -15.69 -26.75
CA LEU A 9 -41.81 -16.62 -26.09
C LEU A 9 -40.42 -16.70 -26.78
N CYS A 10 -40.33 -16.44 -28.09
CA CYS A 10 -39.05 -16.31 -28.80
C CYS A 10 -38.39 -14.93 -28.65
N LEU A 11 -39.13 -13.89 -28.22
CA LEU A 11 -38.57 -12.56 -27.97
C LEU A 11 -37.98 -12.40 -26.54
N CYS A 12 -38.32 -13.30 -25.62
CA CYS A 12 -37.76 -13.33 -24.26
C CYS A 12 -36.50 -14.21 -24.12
N LEU A 13 -36.04 -14.84 -25.21
CA LEU A 13 -34.79 -15.64 -25.26
C LEU A 13 -33.66 -14.95 -26.05
N LEU A 14 -33.84 -13.66 -26.39
CA LEU A 14 -32.87 -12.85 -27.13
C LEU A 14 -32.46 -11.57 -26.38
N VAL A 15 -32.73 -11.50 -25.06
CA VAL A 15 -32.19 -10.46 -24.18
C VAL A 15 -31.20 -11.11 -23.22
N SER A 16 -30.05 -11.47 -23.78
CA SER A 16 -28.80 -11.60 -23.04
C SER A 16 -27.70 -11.08 -23.94
N PRO A 17 -27.21 -9.85 -23.71
CA PRO A 17 -25.87 -9.50 -24.07
C PRO A 17 -25.00 -9.39 -22.80
N ALA A 18 -23.81 -9.98 -22.90
CA ALA A 18 -22.63 -9.73 -22.07
C ALA A 18 -22.61 -10.31 -20.64
N LEU A 19 -22.67 -11.64 -20.53
CA LEU A 19 -21.78 -12.35 -19.60
C LEU A 19 -20.63 -12.89 -20.45
N GLY A 20 -19.44 -12.35 -20.24
CA GLY A 20 -18.24 -12.67 -21.00
C GLY A 20 -17.65 -11.47 -21.74
N GLU A 21 -17.47 -10.33 -21.07
CA GLU A 21 -16.25 -9.57 -21.37
C GLU A 21 -15.09 -10.47 -20.95
N THR A 22 -14.29 -10.90 -21.92
CA THR A 22 -12.86 -11.14 -21.67
C THR A 22 -12.39 -9.98 -20.81
N ALA A 23 -11.85 -10.22 -19.61
CA ALA A 23 -11.30 -9.18 -18.74
C ALA A 23 -10.46 -8.23 -19.61
N GLY A 24 -11.07 -7.10 -19.97
CA GLY A 24 -10.40 -6.07 -20.74
C GLY A 24 -9.31 -5.55 -19.84
N GLU A 25 -8.11 -5.41 -20.39
CA GLU A 25 -7.03 -4.70 -19.70
C GLU A 25 -7.61 -3.35 -19.26
N GLN A 26 -7.65 -3.09 -17.94
CA GLN A 26 -8.18 -1.84 -17.43
C GLN A 26 -7.42 -0.68 -18.09
N GLU A 27 -8.16 0.24 -18.72
CA GLU A 27 -7.55 1.39 -19.37
C GLU A 27 -7.03 2.37 -18.31
N ALA A 28 -5.87 2.98 -18.58
CA ALA A 28 -5.31 3.98 -17.69
C ALA A 28 -6.23 5.21 -17.61
N LEU A 29 -6.17 5.89 -16.46
CA LEU A 29 -6.88 7.13 -16.24
C LEU A 29 -6.50 8.16 -17.31
N SER A 30 -7.50 8.78 -17.94
CA SER A 30 -7.28 9.79 -18.98
C SER A 30 -7.68 11.19 -18.51
N ARG A 31 -7.04 12.22 -19.08
CA ARG A 31 -7.44 13.62 -18.80
C ARG A 31 -8.88 13.89 -19.25
N THR A 32 -9.29 13.34 -20.39
CA THR A 32 -10.65 13.50 -20.92
C THR A 32 -11.70 12.98 -19.94
N GLU A 33 -11.46 11.82 -19.34
CA GLU A 33 -12.32 11.25 -18.31
C GLU A 33 -12.42 12.17 -17.08
N LEU A 34 -11.28 12.65 -16.58
CA LEU A 34 -11.24 13.53 -15.40
C LEU A 34 -11.96 14.87 -15.64
N ILE A 35 -11.86 15.43 -16.85
CA ILE A 35 -12.58 16.66 -17.23
C ILE A 35 -14.08 16.41 -17.32
N ALA A 36 -14.50 15.28 -17.90
CA ALA A 36 -15.90 14.91 -17.98
C ALA A 36 -16.49 14.73 -16.57
N TRP A 37 -15.76 14.05 -15.68
CA TRP A 37 -16.13 13.91 -14.28
C TRP A 37 -16.22 15.27 -13.57
N ARG A 38 -15.21 16.14 -13.71
CA ARG A 38 -15.19 17.50 -13.14
C ARG A 38 -16.43 18.30 -13.58
N ALA A 39 -16.77 18.24 -14.86
CA ALA A 39 -17.94 18.93 -15.41
C ALA A 39 -19.26 18.39 -14.85
N ALA A 40 -19.38 17.07 -14.69
CA ALA A 40 -20.55 16.44 -14.08
C ALA A 40 -20.68 16.83 -12.59
N LEU A 41 -19.57 16.78 -11.84
CA LEU A 41 -19.53 17.21 -10.44
C LEU A 41 -20.02 18.65 -10.29
N LEU A 42 -19.54 19.58 -11.13
CA LEU A 42 -20.00 20.97 -11.08
C LEU A 42 -21.52 21.12 -11.22
N GLN A 43 -22.16 20.31 -12.08
CA GLN A 43 -23.63 20.33 -12.18
C GLN A 43 -24.29 19.83 -10.90
N THR A 44 -23.73 18.81 -10.27
CA THR A 44 -24.19 18.31 -8.96
C THR A 44 -24.04 19.38 -7.88
N LEU A 45 -22.88 20.05 -7.79
CA LEU A 45 -22.62 21.09 -6.79
C LEU A 45 -23.65 22.23 -6.84
N LYS A 46 -24.11 22.61 -8.04
CA LYS A 46 -25.16 23.63 -8.21
C LYS A 46 -26.50 23.27 -7.56
N THR A 47 -26.72 21.99 -7.24
CA THR A 47 -27.95 21.50 -6.60
C THR A 47 -27.78 21.24 -5.12
N LEU A 48 -26.55 21.14 -4.62
CA LEU A 48 -26.25 20.81 -3.24
C LEU A 48 -26.16 22.07 -2.37
N PRO A 49 -26.62 22.01 -1.11
CA PRO A 49 -26.47 23.12 -0.18
C PRO A 49 -25.03 23.24 0.32
N VAL A 50 -24.45 24.43 0.15
CA VAL A 50 -23.17 24.81 0.76
C VAL A 50 -23.36 24.96 2.28
N GLN A 51 -22.48 24.34 3.07
CA GLN A 51 -22.57 24.27 4.53
C GLN A 51 -21.85 25.39 5.27
N ASN A 52 -20.84 26.01 4.64
CA ASN A 52 -20.08 27.12 5.19
C ASN A 52 -20.45 28.45 4.51
N ASN A 53 -19.97 29.58 5.04
CA ASN A 53 -19.97 30.85 4.33
C ASN A 53 -18.67 30.95 3.50
N PRO A 54 -18.73 30.86 2.15
CA PRO A 54 -17.52 30.89 1.33
C PRO A 54 -16.79 32.22 1.42
N SER A 55 -17.47 33.34 1.69
CA SER A 55 -16.80 34.65 1.76
C SER A 55 -15.76 34.76 2.89
N GLU A 56 -15.75 33.81 3.83
CA GLU A 56 -14.82 33.74 4.95
C GLU A 56 -13.68 32.71 4.75
N THR A 57 -13.65 32.00 3.63
CA THR A 57 -12.71 30.88 3.39
C THR A 57 -11.65 31.13 2.32
N ASN A 58 -11.52 32.37 1.85
CA ASN A 58 -10.41 32.76 0.98
C ASN A 58 -9.11 32.83 1.79
N ASP A 59 -8.04 32.24 1.26
CA ASP A 59 -6.70 32.53 1.76
C ASP A 59 -6.27 33.91 1.25
N PRO A 60 -6.12 34.93 2.11
CA PRO A 60 -5.71 36.27 1.68
C PRO A 60 -4.28 36.32 1.12
N ASN A 61 -3.50 35.26 1.27
CA ASN A 61 -2.15 35.11 0.73
C ASN A 61 -2.05 34.03 -0.36
N GLY A 62 -3.16 33.38 -0.73
CA GLY A 62 -3.21 32.20 -1.60
C GLY A 62 -3.72 32.49 -3.03
N SER A 63 -4.15 31.43 -3.71
CA SER A 63 -4.85 31.47 -5.00
C SER A 63 -6.19 32.22 -4.90
N ASP A 64 -6.69 32.77 -6.02
CA ASP A 64 -8.03 33.39 -6.13
C ASP A 64 -9.13 32.29 -6.08
N THR A 65 -9.11 31.50 -5.00
CA THR A 65 -9.96 30.36 -4.75
C THR A 65 -10.59 30.46 -3.36
N TRP A 66 -11.71 29.77 -3.22
CA TRP A 66 -12.49 29.71 -2.00
C TRP A 66 -12.83 28.26 -1.69
N LEU A 67 -12.79 27.91 -0.41
CA LEU A 67 -13.13 26.57 0.04
C LEU A 67 -14.62 26.47 0.37
N TYR A 68 -15.33 25.58 -0.32
CA TYR A 68 -16.75 25.31 -0.14
C TYR A 68 -16.94 23.96 0.56
N ALA A 69 -17.64 23.97 1.68
CA ALA A 69 -18.01 22.76 2.40
C ALA A 69 -19.37 22.25 1.92
N TYR A 70 -19.44 20.97 1.62
CA TYR A 70 -20.65 20.22 1.31
C TYR A 70 -20.78 19.07 2.30
N ASP A 71 -21.95 18.42 2.35
CA ASP A 71 -22.17 17.27 3.25
C ASP A 71 -21.22 16.09 2.96
N PHE A 72 -20.78 15.97 1.69
CA PHE A 72 -19.84 14.91 1.28
C PHE A 72 -18.37 15.25 1.53
N GLY A 73 -18.01 16.52 1.73
CA GLY A 73 -16.60 16.94 1.77
C GLY A 73 -16.37 18.40 1.36
N MET A 74 -15.17 18.68 0.85
CA MET A 74 -14.69 20.03 0.54
C MET A 74 -14.38 20.17 -0.95
N VAL A 75 -14.70 21.33 -1.52
CA VAL A 75 -14.36 21.67 -2.90
C VAL A 75 -13.73 23.05 -2.94
N GLU A 76 -12.57 23.13 -3.56
CA GLU A 76 -11.93 24.40 -3.86
C GLU A 76 -12.41 24.91 -5.22
N LEU A 77 -13.01 26.09 -5.23
CA LEU A 77 -13.57 26.70 -6.42
C LEU A 77 -12.97 28.09 -6.65
N GLY A 78 -12.77 28.49 -7.90
CA GLY A 78 -12.49 29.87 -8.28
C GLY A 78 -13.63 30.85 -7.94
N ARG A 79 -13.41 32.15 -8.17
CA ARG A 79 -14.35 33.23 -7.78
C ARG A 79 -15.74 33.15 -8.44
N GLU A 80 -15.81 32.77 -9.71
CA GLU A 80 -17.02 32.94 -10.55
C GLU A 80 -17.85 31.65 -10.69
N SER A 81 -17.58 30.67 -9.84
CA SER A 81 -17.83 29.26 -10.12
C SER A 81 -19.27 28.78 -10.02
N LEU A 82 -19.97 29.20 -8.98
CA LEU A 82 -21.35 28.78 -8.74
C LEU A 82 -22.35 29.69 -9.46
N GLU A 83 -21.90 30.85 -9.95
CA GLU A 83 -22.75 31.92 -10.50
C GLU A 83 -22.57 32.15 -12.01
N GLY A 84 -21.58 31.54 -12.67
CA GLY A 84 -21.21 31.79 -14.09
C GLY A 84 -21.06 30.57 -15.01
N GLU A 85 -20.63 30.84 -16.25
CA GLU A 85 -20.23 29.82 -17.25
C GLU A 85 -18.72 29.55 -17.15
N GLY A 86 -18.33 28.40 -16.60
CA GLY A 86 -16.94 27.95 -16.48
C GLY A 86 -16.83 26.65 -15.69
N ASN A 87 -15.68 25.97 -15.74
CA ASN A 87 -15.37 24.81 -14.89
C ASN A 87 -14.15 25.12 -13.99
N PRO A 88 -14.36 25.61 -12.76
CA PRO A 88 -13.31 26.18 -11.92
C PRO A 88 -13.07 25.37 -10.62
N ILE A 89 -13.35 24.07 -10.67
CA ILE A 89 -13.03 23.15 -9.57
C ILE A 89 -11.53 22.93 -9.56
N GLU A 90 -10.81 23.44 -8.56
CA GLU A 90 -9.36 23.30 -8.48
C GLU A 90 -8.94 21.99 -7.82
N SER A 91 -9.62 21.69 -6.72
CA SER A 91 -9.43 20.48 -5.95
C SER A 91 -10.73 20.04 -5.29
N VAL A 92 -10.83 18.74 -5.04
CA VAL A 92 -11.97 18.11 -4.38
C VAL A 92 -11.42 17.15 -3.34
N GLU A 93 -11.98 17.20 -2.14
CA GLU A 93 -11.77 16.22 -1.09
C GLU A 93 -13.12 15.65 -0.67
N VAL A 94 -13.32 14.36 -0.92
CA VAL A 94 -14.52 13.61 -0.54
C VAL A 94 -14.22 12.87 0.76
N LEU A 95 -15.02 13.11 1.79
CA LEU A 95 -14.84 12.60 3.15
C LEU A 95 -15.96 11.65 3.57
N THR A 96 -17.09 11.67 2.87
CA THR A 96 -18.24 10.78 3.16
C THR A 96 -18.87 10.29 1.86
N THR A 97 -19.75 9.29 1.98
CA THR A 97 -20.56 8.78 0.87
C THR A 97 -21.51 9.85 0.34
N GLY A 98 -21.75 9.90 -0.97
CA GLY A 98 -22.77 10.79 -1.56
C GLY A 98 -22.37 11.42 -2.88
N VAL A 99 -21.11 11.31 -3.27
CA VAL A 99 -20.60 11.67 -4.60
C VAL A 99 -19.66 10.56 -5.07
N SER A 100 -19.96 10.02 -6.24
CA SER A 100 -19.09 9.06 -6.93
C SER A 100 -17.88 9.80 -7.54
N CYS A 101 -16.68 9.29 -7.27
CA CYS A 101 -15.42 9.76 -7.85
C CYS A 101 -15.16 9.08 -9.21
N PRO A 102 -14.09 9.44 -9.94
CA PRO A 102 -13.77 8.77 -11.20
C PRO A 102 -13.75 7.24 -11.04
N ARG A 103 -14.26 6.52 -12.04
CA ARG A 103 -14.41 5.05 -12.05
C ARG A 103 -15.36 4.48 -10.98
N ASP A 104 -16.30 5.29 -10.49
CA ASP A 104 -17.34 4.86 -9.54
C ASP A 104 -16.83 4.36 -8.19
N VAL A 105 -15.63 4.78 -7.80
CA VAL A 105 -15.07 4.52 -6.45
C VAL A 105 -15.66 5.52 -5.47
N GLU A 106 -16.07 5.06 -4.29
CA GLU A 106 -16.66 5.85 -3.21
C GLU A 106 -15.91 5.69 -1.88
N VAL A 107 -16.13 6.64 -0.97
CA VAL A 107 -15.69 6.50 0.44
C VAL A 107 -16.39 5.29 1.05
N GLY A 108 -15.62 4.40 1.67
CA GLY A 108 -16.08 3.13 2.23
C GLY A 108 -15.84 1.91 1.34
N ASP A 109 -15.47 2.09 0.06
CA ASP A 109 -15.07 0.98 -0.80
C ASP A 109 -13.78 0.32 -0.31
N THR A 110 -13.58 -0.95 -0.65
CA THR A 110 -12.36 -1.68 -0.24
C THR A 110 -11.17 -1.32 -1.12
N LEU A 111 -9.95 -1.53 -0.60
CA LEU A 111 -8.72 -1.41 -1.38
C LEU A 111 -8.78 -2.22 -2.69
N GLU A 112 -9.32 -3.44 -2.66
CA GLU A 112 -9.44 -4.28 -3.85
C GLU A 112 -10.35 -3.65 -4.90
N THR A 113 -11.40 -2.94 -4.47
CA THR A 113 -12.30 -2.21 -5.37
C THR A 113 -11.55 -1.08 -6.07
N VAL A 114 -10.72 -0.34 -5.34
CA VAL A 114 -9.85 0.70 -5.91
C VAL A 114 -8.87 0.09 -6.92
N LEU A 115 -8.13 -0.95 -6.52
CA LEU A 115 -7.12 -1.58 -7.39
C LEU A 115 -7.72 -2.23 -8.63
N ALA A 116 -8.98 -2.69 -8.57
CA ALA A 116 -9.69 -3.28 -9.71
C ALA A 116 -10.22 -2.23 -10.71
N ALA A 117 -10.40 -0.97 -10.28
CA ALA A 117 -10.92 0.12 -11.09
C ALA A 117 -9.90 0.70 -12.09
N TYR A 118 -8.61 0.44 -11.88
CA TYR A 118 -7.49 1.00 -12.63
C TYR A 118 -6.54 -0.11 -13.14
N PRO A 119 -5.63 0.20 -14.09
CA PRO A 119 -4.57 -0.73 -14.43
C PRO A 119 -3.75 -1.08 -13.20
N ASN A 120 -3.43 -2.36 -13.07
CA ASN A 120 -2.54 -2.87 -12.04
C ASN A 120 -1.64 -3.95 -12.63
N GLU A 121 -0.46 -3.54 -13.09
CA GLU A 121 0.57 -4.43 -13.63
C GLU A 121 1.37 -5.14 -12.53
N ASN A 122 1.12 -4.78 -11.27
CA ASN A 122 1.78 -5.30 -10.09
C ASN A 122 0.75 -5.80 -9.07
N PRO A 123 -0.01 -6.87 -9.39
CA PRO A 123 -1.09 -7.36 -8.53
C PRO A 123 -0.63 -7.83 -7.16
N THR A 124 0.64 -8.23 -7.03
CA THR A 124 1.25 -8.62 -5.76
C THR A 124 1.76 -7.41 -4.97
N LEU A 125 1.69 -6.21 -5.53
CA LEU A 125 2.25 -4.98 -4.98
C LEU A 125 3.74 -5.14 -4.62
N SER A 126 4.53 -5.85 -5.42
CA SER A 126 5.98 -5.94 -5.21
C SER A 126 6.61 -4.54 -5.26
N GLY A 127 7.52 -4.23 -4.34
CA GLY A 127 8.11 -2.91 -4.20
C GLY A 127 9.09 -2.87 -3.03
N ASP A 128 9.13 -1.76 -2.29
CA ASP A 128 9.81 -1.66 -1.00
C ASP A 128 8.80 -1.58 0.17
N ALA A 129 9.27 -1.43 1.40
CA ALA A 129 8.41 -1.38 2.59
C ALA A 129 7.44 -0.18 2.63
N SER A 130 7.66 0.84 1.80
CA SER A 130 6.92 2.10 1.75
C SER A 130 6.15 2.32 0.44
N TYR A 131 6.65 1.84 -0.69
CA TYR A 131 6.12 2.11 -2.02
C TYR A 131 6.00 0.84 -2.87
N ALA A 132 4.97 0.81 -3.72
CA ALA A 132 4.88 -0.12 -4.85
C ALA A 132 4.29 0.59 -6.07
N ALA A 133 4.93 0.47 -7.23
CA ALA A 133 4.38 0.98 -8.48
C ALA A 133 3.27 0.05 -8.98
N LEU A 134 2.18 0.62 -9.48
CA LEU A 134 1.04 -0.12 -10.03
C LEU A 134 1.13 -0.22 -11.55
N TYR A 135 1.44 0.89 -12.22
CA TYR A 135 1.70 0.94 -13.66
C TYR A 135 2.47 2.21 -14.02
N VAL A 136 3.13 2.18 -15.17
CA VAL A 136 3.67 3.36 -15.84
C VAL A 136 3.27 3.31 -17.32
N ARG A 137 2.72 4.42 -17.83
CA ARG A 137 2.31 4.57 -19.23
C ARG A 137 2.91 5.85 -19.78
N GLU A 138 3.86 5.71 -20.69
CA GLU A 138 4.57 6.83 -21.31
C GLU A 138 3.77 7.48 -22.45
N ASP A 139 4.22 8.65 -22.89
CA ASP A 139 3.63 9.37 -24.01
C ASP A 139 3.50 8.52 -25.28
N GLY A 140 2.32 8.57 -25.90
CA GLY A 140 2.00 7.81 -27.11
C GLY A 140 1.49 6.39 -26.85
N THR A 141 1.47 5.93 -25.59
CA THR A 141 0.73 4.72 -25.18
C THR A 141 -0.69 5.02 -24.70
N LEU A 142 -0.98 6.28 -24.35
CA LEU A 142 -2.33 6.80 -24.11
C LEU A 142 -2.69 7.79 -25.21
N GLU A 143 -3.97 7.91 -25.55
CA GLU A 143 -4.45 8.92 -26.51
C GLU A 143 -4.18 10.34 -25.99
N GLY A 144 -2.99 10.87 -26.28
CA GLY A 144 -2.62 12.26 -26.02
C GLY A 144 -2.01 12.55 -24.64
N GLY A 145 -1.40 11.58 -23.95
CA GLY A 145 -0.80 11.83 -22.63
C GLY A 145 0.06 10.70 -22.06
N ASN A 146 0.45 10.87 -20.80
CA ASN A 146 1.10 9.86 -19.97
C ASN A 146 0.31 9.67 -18.65
N GLY A 147 0.64 8.62 -17.92
CA GLY A 147 0.02 8.35 -16.63
C GLY A 147 0.80 7.33 -15.82
N TRP A 148 0.55 7.33 -14.52
CA TRP A 148 1.22 6.44 -13.58
C TRP A 148 0.32 6.15 -12.38
N GLY A 149 0.61 5.07 -11.68
CA GLY A 149 -0.04 4.71 -10.44
C GLY A 149 0.95 4.11 -9.44
N TRP A 150 0.77 4.40 -8.16
CA TRP A 150 1.57 3.81 -7.07
C TRP A 150 0.79 3.74 -5.76
N VAL A 151 1.32 2.96 -4.84
CA VAL A 151 0.79 2.73 -3.49
C VAL A 151 1.80 3.21 -2.46
N LEU A 152 1.33 3.97 -1.46
CA LEU A 152 2.03 4.21 -0.20
C LEU A 152 1.57 3.19 0.84
N ARG A 153 2.51 2.62 1.58
CA ARG A 153 2.22 1.60 2.59
C ARG A 153 3.17 1.69 3.77
N ARG A 154 2.83 0.95 4.81
CA ARG A 154 3.73 0.58 5.91
C ARG A 154 3.72 -0.94 5.99
N GLY A 155 4.70 -1.56 5.34
CA GLY A 155 4.74 -3.00 5.18
C GLY A 155 3.52 -3.52 4.43
N SER A 156 2.73 -4.41 5.04
CA SER A 156 1.53 -5.00 4.42
C SER A 156 0.33 -4.06 4.35
N THR A 157 0.32 -3.00 5.16
CA THR A 157 -0.82 -2.08 5.27
C THR A 157 -0.68 -0.95 4.26
N VAL A 158 -1.62 -0.86 3.33
CA VAL A 158 -1.71 0.26 2.39
C VAL A 158 -2.38 1.45 3.07
N ASP A 159 -1.70 2.60 3.06
CA ASP A 159 -2.22 3.86 3.60
C ASP A 159 -2.77 4.77 2.49
N CYS A 160 -2.27 4.64 1.25
CA CYS A 160 -2.71 5.47 0.15
C CYS A 160 -2.49 4.80 -1.22
N VAL A 161 -3.44 5.01 -2.14
CA VAL A 161 -3.31 4.67 -3.56
C VAL A 161 -3.41 5.95 -4.36
N GLN A 162 -2.47 6.21 -5.26
CA GLN A 162 -2.47 7.41 -6.08
C GLN A 162 -2.30 7.09 -7.57
N TYR A 163 -3.11 7.74 -8.38
CA TYR A 163 -3.04 7.71 -9.84
C TYR A 163 -2.89 9.13 -10.39
N ALA A 164 -2.21 9.25 -11.52
CA ALA A 164 -2.10 10.51 -12.25
C ALA A 164 -2.33 10.31 -13.74
N ALA A 165 -2.91 11.33 -14.35
CA ALA A 165 -3.06 11.45 -15.79
C ALA A 165 -2.56 12.84 -16.22
N SER A 166 -1.69 12.88 -17.22
CA SER A 166 -1.12 14.11 -17.74
C SER A 166 -1.26 14.20 -19.25
N ALA A 167 -1.65 15.36 -19.75
CA ALA A 167 -1.72 15.64 -21.19
C ALA A 167 -0.95 16.93 -21.53
N PRO A 168 -0.45 17.08 -22.76
CA PRO A 168 0.11 18.33 -23.23
C PRO A 168 -0.89 19.48 -23.07
N ALA A 169 -0.42 20.60 -22.53
CA ALA A 169 -1.24 21.78 -22.34
C ALA A 169 -1.56 22.43 -23.71
N GLU A 170 -2.83 22.71 -23.96
CA GLU A 170 -3.25 23.28 -25.25
C GLU A 170 -2.65 24.69 -25.44
N GLY A 171 -1.97 24.89 -26.57
CA GLY A 171 -1.37 26.19 -26.90
C GLY A 171 -0.15 26.58 -26.08
N LEU A 172 0.35 25.72 -25.18
CA LEU A 172 1.50 25.97 -24.32
C LEU A 172 2.56 24.86 -24.47
N PRO A 173 3.42 24.92 -25.52
CA PRO A 173 4.48 23.95 -25.71
C PRO A 173 5.45 23.91 -24.52
N GLY A 174 5.86 22.71 -24.11
CA GLY A 174 6.77 22.51 -22.96
C GLY A 174 6.07 22.36 -21.62
N TYR A 175 4.73 22.46 -21.60
CA TYR A 175 3.90 22.35 -20.40
C TYR A 175 2.82 21.30 -20.58
N ARG A 176 2.37 20.77 -19.44
CA ARG A 176 1.38 19.72 -19.33
C ARG A 176 0.43 20.04 -18.19
N GLU A 177 -0.79 19.55 -18.32
CA GLU A 177 -1.77 19.57 -17.24
C GLU A 177 -1.80 18.16 -16.64
N GLU A 178 -1.44 18.04 -15.36
CA GLU A 178 -1.44 16.78 -14.63
C GLU A 178 -2.50 16.82 -13.54
N VAL A 179 -3.42 15.86 -13.57
CA VAL A 179 -4.44 15.69 -12.55
C VAL A 179 -4.18 14.40 -11.80
N THR A 180 -4.24 14.48 -10.48
CA THR A 180 -4.01 13.35 -9.59
C THR A 180 -5.29 12.98 -8.85
N VAL A 181 -5.49 11.68 -8.67
CA VAL A 181 -6.54 11.10 -7.82
C VAL A 181 -5.85 10.28 -6.74
N ARG A 182 -6.11 10.61 -5.48
CA ARG A 182 -5.53 9.97 -4.30
C ARG A 182 -6.63 9.40 -3.43
N TYR A 183 -6.53 8.12 -3.14
CA TYR A 183 -7.38 7.38 -2.21
C TYR A 183 -6.62 7.18 -0.92
N LEU A 184 -7.06 7.80 0.18
CA LEU A 184 -6.53 7.47 1.51
C LEU A 184 -7.25 6.23 2.02
N ILE A 185 -6.48 5.27 2.51
CA ILE A 185 -6.96 3.96 2.94
C ILE A 185 -6.75 3.84 4.45
N GLU A 186 -7.83 3.55 5.17
CA GLU A 186 -7.79 3.23 6.60
C GLU A 186 -8.46 1.88 6.82
N ASN A 187 -7.80 0.96 7.52
CA ASN A 187 -8.32 -0.39 7.79
C ASN A 187 -8.78 -1.13 6.52
N GLY A 188 -8.09 -0.94 5.40
CA GLY A 188 -8.39 -1.59 4.12
C GLY A 188 -9.58 -1.00 3.35
N VAL A 189 -10.16 0.11 3.80
CA VAL A 189 -11.24 0.81 3.11
C VAL A 189 -10.88 2.26 2.81
N VAL A 190 -11.49 2.84 1.77
CA VAL A 190 -11.32 4.23 1.39
C VAL A 190 -11.89 5.14 2.47
N ALA A 191 -11.03 5.90 3.15
CA ALA A 191 -11.41 6.88 4.15
C ALA A 191 -11.72 8.25 3.54
N SER A 192 -10.97 8.64 2.51
CA SER A 192 -11.19 9.88 1.76
C SER A 192 -10.61 9.81 0.35
N ILE A 193 -11.16 10.59 -0.55
CA ILE A 193 -10.71 10.69 -1.95
C ILE A 193 -10.34 12.14 -2.25
N GLN A 194 -9.11 12.39 -2.68
CA GLN A 194 -8.59 13.70 -3.03
C GLN A 194 -8.29 13.76 -4.53
N ILE A 195 -8.81 14.78 -5.21
CA ILE A 195 -8.59 15.00 -6.65
C ILE A 195 -8.08 16.42 -6.81
N SER A 196 -6.92 16.59 -7.45
CA SER A 196 -6.25 17.89 -7.55
C SER A 196 -5.45 18.03 -8.85
N GLY A 197 -5.10 19.27 -9.20
CA GLY A 197 -4.26 19.58 -10.37
C GLY A 197 -5.04 20.07 -11.59
N PHE A 198 -6.34 20.40 -11.44
CA PHE A 198 -7.19 20.78 -12.58
C PHE A 198 -6.82 22.08 -13.29
N ASP A 199 -6.12 23.01 -12.63
CA ASP A 199 -5.57 24.26 -13.23
C ASP A 199 -4.05 24.36 -13.03
N GLN A 200 -3.39 23.23 -12.74
CA GLN A 200 -1.94 23.23 -12.53
C GLN A 200 -1.22 22.81 -13.81
N LEU A 201 -0.27 23.66 -14.21
CA LEU A 201 0.69 23.37 -15.26
C LEU A 201 1.99 22.86 -14.65
N ILE A 202 2.44 21.71 -15.12
CA ILE A 202 3.79 21.21 -14.88
C ILE A 202 4.59 21.28 -16.18
N SER A 203 5.90 21.43 -16.08
CA SER A 203 6.77 21.35 -17.25
C SER A 203 6.89 19.91 -17.75
N ASP A 204 7.22 19.73 -19.03
CA ASP A 204 7.54 18.41 -19.58
C ASP A 204 8.65 17.71 -18.79
N ALA A 205 9.63 18.47 -18.31
CA ALA A 205 10.74 17.95 -17.51
C ALA A 205 10.27 17.41 -16.15
N GLU A 206 9.33 18.09 -15.48
CA GLU A 206 8.74 17.62 -14.22
C GLU A 206 7.89 16.37 -14.43
N SER A 207 7.09 16.33 -15.50
CA SER A 207 6.30 15.12 -15.81
C SER A 207 7.19 13.91 -16.10
N LEU A 208 8.30 14.10 -16.83
CA LEU A 208 9.29 13.05 -17.06
C LEU A 208 10.00 12.63 -15.77
N ALA A 209 10.27 13.56 -14.86
CA ALA A 209 10.84 13.24 -13.56
C ALA A 209 9.87 12.38 -12.71
N ASN A 210 8.58 12.71 -12.69
CA ASN A 210 7.55 11.92 -12.00
C ASN A 210 7.49 10.49 -12.56
N LEU A 211 7.49 10.33 -13.89
CA LEU A 211 7.53 9.02 -14.53
C LEU A 211 8.79 8.24 -14.15
N ALA A 212 9.96 8.88 -14.20
CA ALA A 212 11.23 8.25 -13.83
C ALA A 212 11.22 7.78 -12.37
N SER A 213 10.68 8.57 -11.44
CA SER A 213 10.55 8.15 -10.04
C SER A 213 9.66 6.92 -9.86
N VAL A 214 8.53 6.83 -10.58
CA VAL A 214 7.67 5.64 -10.51
C VAL A 214 8.33 4.43 -11.19
N GLN A 215 9.13 4.64 -12.25
CA GLN A 215 9.95 3.59 -12.88
C GLN A 215 11.06 3.07 -11.95
N GLU A 216 11.68 3.94 -11.16
CA GLU A 216 12.65 3.52 -10.14
C GLU A 216 11.96 2.66 -9.07
N ILE A 217 10.77 3.07 -8.60
CA ILE A 217 9.98 2.27 -7.65
C ILE A 217 9.60 0.91 -8.27
N SER A 218 9.20 0.87 -9.55
CA SER A 218 8.80 -0.38 -10.21
C SER A 218 9.95 -1.37 -10.40
N ALA A 219 11.21 -0.89 -10.38
CA ALA A 219 12.39 -1.72 -10.42
C ALA A 219 12.73 -2.36 -9.05
N VAL A 220 12.12 -1.91 -7.95
CA VAL A 220 12.34 -2.45 -6.61
C VAL A 220 11.41 -3.63 -6.34
N SER A 221 11.94 -4.68 -5.75
CA SER A 221 11.19 -5.89 -5.37
C SER A 221 11.65 -6.49 -4.04
N THR A 222 12.20 -5.65 -3.16
CA THR A 222 12.71 -6.07 -1.84
C THR A 222 11.60 -6.47 -0.87
N PHE A 223 10.36 -6.08 -1.14
CA PHE A 223 9.19 -6.38 -0.34
C PHE A 223 7.98 -6.70 -1.22
N THR A 224 7.20 -7.71 -0.84
CA THR A 224 5.92 -8.07 -1.48
C THR A 224 4.91 -8.30 -0.35
N PRO A 225 3.86 -7.47 -0.21
CA PRO A 225 2.81 -7.69 0.77
C PRO A 225 2.01 -8.93 0.32
N SER A 226 1.82 -9.87 1.24
CA SER A 226 1.07 -11.08 0.91
C SER A 226 -0.43 -10.75 0.87
N GLY A 227 -1.01 -10.65 -0.33
CA GLY A 227 -2.44 -10.83 -0.58
C GLY A 227 -2.81 -12.27 -0.97
N GLU A 228 -1.82 -13.07 -1.40
CA GLU A 228 -2.00 -14.52 -1.61
C GLU A 228 -1.03 -15.31 -0.73
N PRO A 229 -1.48 -16.45 -0.18
CA PRO A 229 -0.61 -17.37 0.53
C PRO A 229 0.37 -17.94 -0.48
N VAL A 230 1.61 -17.43 -0.50
CA VAL A 230 2.71 -18.34 -0.79
C VAL A 230 2.57 -19.38 0.31
N SER A 231 2.13 -20.60 -0.03
CA SER A 231 2.13 -21.70 0.93
C SER A 231 3.59 -21.95 1.28
N GLY A 232 4.09 -21.16 2.22
CA GLY A 232 5.47 -21.25 2.63
C GLY A 232 5.61 -22.56 3.35
N GLY A 233 6.64 -23.33 3.00
CA GLY A 233 7.05 -24.45 3.83
C GLY A 233 7.54 -23.97 5.21
N PRO A 234 8.18 -24.85 5.99
CA PRO A 234 8.85 -24.47 7.23
C PRO A 234 9.74 -23.22 7.07
N PHE A 235 9.93 -22.45 8.16
CA PHE A 235 10.96 -21.40 8.21
C PHE A 235 12.33 -22.00 7.91
N ALA A 236 13.10 -21.36 7.04
CA ALA A 236 14.35 -21.90 6.51
C ALA A 236 15.43 -20.82 6.38
N ALA A 237 16.65 -21.23 6.02
CA ALA A 237 17.79 -20.32 5.84
C ALA A 237 17.51 -19.15 4.86
N ALA A 238 16.70 -19.39 3.82
CA ALA A 238 16.31 -18.35 2.87
C ALA A 238 15.43 -17.24 3.48
N ASP A 239 14.82 -17.51 4.63
CA ASP A 239 13.99 -16.56 5.36
C ASP A 239 14.80 -15.72 6.37
N LEU A 240 16.11 -15.90 6.49
CA LEU A 240 16.99 -15.11 7.37
C LEU A 240 17.24 -13.72 6.79
N SER A 241 16.16 -12.96 6.61
CA SER A 241 16.20 -11.61 6.07
C SER A 241 15.19 -10.69 6.74
N PHE A 242 15.47 -9.40 6.68
CA PHE A 242 14.59 -8.33 7.10
C PHE A 242 14.81 -7.13 6.19
N ASP A 243 13.73 -6.45 5.78
CA ASP A 243 13.78 -5.29 4.88
C ASP A 243 14.64 -5.53 3.61
N GLY A 244 14.60 -6.76 3.08
CA GLY A 244 15.42 -7.21 1.94
C GLY A 244 16.91 -7.43 2.25
N LEU A 245 17.35 -7.25 3.49
CA LEU A 245 18.72 -7.48 3.95
C LEU A 245 18.88 -8.88 4.53
N ASP A 246 20.00 -9.51 4.20
CA ASP A 246 20.43 -10.77 4.83
C ASP A 246 20.81 -10.53 6.30
N PHE A 247 20.12 -11.18 7.23
CA PHE A 247 20.36 -11.06 8.67
C PHE A 247 21.76 -11.52 9.08
N THR A 248 22.38 -12.42 8.31
CA THR A 248 23.73 -12.94 8.59
C THR A 248 24.83 -11.98 8.12
N ALA A 249 24.47 -10.90 7.40
CA ALA A 249 25.43 -9.93 6.91
C ALA A 249 26.14 -9.16 8.04
N ALA A 250 27.25 -8.52 7.67
CA ALA A 250 27.95 -7.64 8.59
C ALA A 250 27.09 -6.40 8.93
N PRO A 251 27.13 -5.89 10.17
CA PRO A 251 26.35 -4.70 10.54
C PRO A 251 26.65 -3.47 9.68
N GLU A 252 27.85 -3.38 9.13
CA GLU A 252 28.24 -2.33 8.18
C GLU A 252 27.42 -2.38 6.87
N THR A 253 26.96 -3.57 6.44
CA THR A 253 26.03 -3.72 5.31
C THR A 253 24.69 -3.09 5.63
N PHE A 254 24.19 -3.25 6.86
CA PHE A 254 22.93 -2.62 7.28
C PHE A 254 23.05 -1.09 7.23
N GLN A 255 24.14 -0.53 7.74
CA GLN A 255 24.35 0.92 7.71
C GLN A 255 24.48 1.47 6.28
N ALA A 256 25.03 0.69 5.35
CA ALA A 256 25.16 1.09 3.96
C ALA A 256 23.79 1.17 3.24
N VAL A 257 22.83 0.34 3.63
CA VAL A 257 21.50 0.25 2.99
C VAL A 257 20.44 1.06 3.74
N LEU A 258 20.36 0.91 5.06
CA LEU A 258 19.39 1.61 5.92
C LEU A 258 19.84 3.03 6.29
N GLY A 259 21.11 3.36 6.04
CA GLY A 259 21.73 4.61 6.47
C GLY A 259 22.26 4.55 7.91
N ALA A 260 22.63 5.72 8.44
CA ALA A 260 23.20 5.82 9.77
C ALA A 260 22.15 5.48 10.85
N PRO A 261 22.48 4.65 11.86
CA PRO A 261 21.58 4.37 12.96
C PRO A 261 21.38 5.62 13.83
N LEU A 262 20.24 5.68 14.53
CA LEU A 262 19.93 6.68 15.54
C LEU A 262 20.88 6.61 16.74
N SER A 263 21.34 5.40 17.07
CA SER A 263 22.40 5.16 18.07
C SER A 263 23.24 3.94 17.70
N ASP A 264 24.53 3.97 18.02
CA ASP A 264 25.51 2.89 17.84
C ASP A 264 26.34 2.79 19.11
N GLU A 265 25.94 1.86 19.98
CA GLU A 265 26.48 1.73 21.33
C GLU A 265 27.20 0.39 21.49
N THR A 266 28.36 0.41 22.12
CA THR A 266 29.06 -0.82 22.54
C THR A 266 28.96 -0.95 24.05
N SER A 267 28.65 -2.15 24.53
CA SER A 267 28.60 -2.47 25.96
C SER A 267 29.94 -2.19 26.64
N ALA A 268 29.91 -1.95 27.96
CA ALA A 268 31.09 -1.57 28.73
C ALA A 268 32.22 -2.62 28.71
N ASP A 269 31.88 -3.90 28.53
CA ASP A 269 32.80 -5.01 28.38
C ASP A 269 33.28 -5.23 26.93
N GLY A 270 32.74 -4.47 25.97
CA GLY A 270 33.07 -4.58 24.55
C GLY A 270 32.45 -5.78 23.84
N ALA A 271 31.58 -6.56 24.50
CA ALA A 271 31.07 -7.82 23.99
C ALA A 271 29.89 -7.67 23.02
N VAL A 272 29.05 -6.65 23.23
CA VAL A 272 27.81 -6.43 22.48
C VAL A 272 27.83 -5.04 21.87
N ARG A 273 27.44 -4.93 20.60
CA ARG A 273 27.20 -3.66 19.91
C ARG A 273 25.73 -3.59 19.53
N THR A 274 25.06 -2.51 19.90
CA THR A 274 23.63 -2.28 19.63
C THR A 274 23.48 -1.14 18.63
N LEU A 275 22.83 -1.41 17.50
CA LEU A 275 22.43 -0.40 16.52
C LEU A 275 20.93 -0.13 16.67
N THR A 276 20.56 1.13 16.86
CA THR A 276 19.15 1.55 16.96
C THR A 276 18.72 2.23 15.67
N TYR A 277 17.67 1.73 15.04
CA TYR A 277 17.00 2.37 13.91
C TYR A 277 15.60 2.83 14.30
N ALA A 278 14.92 3.58 13.44
CA ALA A 278 13.52 3.90 13.65
C ALA A 278 12.70 2.59 13.60
N GLY A 279 12.17 2.17 14.75
CA GLY A 279 11.31 0.99 14.87
C GLY A 279 12.01 -0.36 15.04
N ALA A 280 13.35 -0.40 15.05
CA ALA A 280 14.11 -1.63 15.25
C ALA A 280 15.42 -1.45 16.03
N LEU A 281 15.85 -2.54 16.68
CA LEU A 281 17.10 -2.68 17.41
C LEU A 281 17.86 -3.89 16.85
N VAL A 282 19.13 -3.71 16.50
CA VAL A 282 20.02 -4.79 16.08
C VAL A 282 21.11 -4.96 17.13
N GLU A 283 21.12 -6.09 17.82
CA GLU A 283 22.23 -6.51 18.65
C GLU A 283 23.23 -7.28 17.80
N CYS A 284 24.52 -6.98 18.00
CA CYS A 284 25.63 -7.60 17.33
C CYS A 284 26.61 -8.14 18.35
N VAL A 285 27.21 -9.28 18.04
CA VAL A 285 28.27 -9.91 18.82
C VAL A 285 29.49 -10.15 17.94
N GLN A 286 30.65 -10.34 18.57
CA GLN A 286 31.85 -10.72 17.83
C GLN A 286 31.88 -12.24 17.58
N VAL A 287 32.00 -12.62 16.31
CA VAL A 287 32.26 -13.98 15.85
C VAL A 287 33.54 -13.93 15.03
N ASP A 288 34.55 -14.68 15.44
CA ASP A 288 35.88 -14.71 14.79
C ASP A 288 36.51 -13.32 14.57
N GLY A 289 36.29 -12.41 15.53
CA GLY A 289 36.83 -11.04 15.49
C GLY A 289 36.09 -10.10 14.54
N GLN A 290 34.94 -10.50 13.99
CA GLN A 290 34.06 -9.65 13.20
C GLN A 290 32.70 -9.48 13.87
N TRP A 291 32.11 -8.29 13.76
CA TRP A 291 30.74 -8.09 14.22
C TRP A 291 29.77 -8.84 13.31
N ARG A 292 28.79 -9.50 13.94
CA ARG A 292 27.68 -10.20 13.30
C ARG A 292 26.41 -9.89 14.07
N ALA A 293 25.28 -9.78 13.37
CA ALA A 293 23.99 -9.68 14.04
C ALA A 293 23.74 -10.95 14.88
N SER A 294 23.35 -10.76 16.14
CA SER A 294 22.86 -11.83 17.01
C SER A 294 21.36 -11.76 17.18
N ALA A 295 20.78 -10.57 17.19
CA ALA A 295 19.35 -10.36 17.30
C ALA A 295 18.90 -9.09 16.57
N LEU A 296 17.71 -9.13 16.00
CA LEU A 296 16.95 -8.02 15.46
C LEU A 296 15.57 -8.02 16.11
N LEU A 297 15.27 -7.00 16.90
CA LEU A 297 13.95 -6.76 17.44
C LEU A 297 13.28 -5.63 16.67
N ALA A 298 12.15 -5.90 16.03
CA ALA A 298 11.31 -4.89 15.39
C ALA A 298 10.02 -4.69 16.20
N MET A 299 9.71 -3.43 16.48
CA MET A 299 8.60 -3.02 17.35
C MET A 299 7.60 -2.09 16.65
N GLN A 300 7.82 -1.81 15.36
CA GLN A 300 6.98 -0.93 14.56
C GLN A 300 6.86 -1.45 13.12
N ALA A 301 5.79 -1.04 12.42
CA ALA A 301 5.44 -1.51 11.09
C ALA A 301 6.46 -1.13 9.97
N GLY A 302 7.48 -0.34 10.29
CA GLY A 302 8.44 0.18 9.32
C GLY A 302 9.57 -0.76 8.94
N VAL A 303 9.70 -1.92 9.61
CA VAL A 303 10.78 -2.87 9.35
C VAL A 303 10.16 -4.23 9.03
N PRO A 304 10.09 -4.62 7.74
CA PRO A 304 9.65 -5.96 7.37
C PRO A 304 10.63 -7.03 7.83
N GLY A 305 10.12 -8.13 8.36
CA GLY A 305 10.87 -9.31 8.72
C GLY A 305 10.78 -10.42 7.66
N PRO A 306 11.15 -11.65 8.05
CA PRO A 306 11.08 -12.83 7.20
C PRO A 306 9.73 -12.99 6.50
N ARG A 307 9.73 -13.29 5.20
CA ARG A 307 8.51 -13.44 4.37
C ARG A 307 7.58 -12.21 4.42
N GLY A 308 8.15 -11.03 4.67
CA GLY A 308 7.41 -9.76 4.71
C GLY A 308 6.50 -9.60 5.93
N VAL A 309 6.76 -10.32 7.03
CA VAL A 309 6.04 -10.08 8.30
C VAL A 309 6.33 -8.71 8.87
N VAL A 310 5.29 -7.99 9.27
CA VAL A 310 5.40 -6.60 9.71
C VAL A 310 4.52 -6.40 10.94
N VAL A 311 5.03 -5.67 11.94
CA VAL A 311 4.23 -5.31 13.14
C VAL A 311 2.91 -4.69 12.70
N GLY A 312 1.79 -5.21 13.23
CA GLY A 312 0.44 -4.91 12.77
C GLY A 312 -0.22 -6.03 11.96
N ASP A 313 0.55 -7.02 11.48
CA ASP A 313 -0.03 -8.17 10.76
C ASP A 313 -0.92 -9.03 11.67
N ALA A 314 -2.03 -9.50 11.12
CA ALA A 314 -2.93 -10.43 11.81
C ALA A 314 -2.29 -11.83 11.95
N LEU A 315 -2.50 -12.47 13.11
CA LEU A 315 -1.97 -13.80 13.44
C LEU A 315 -2.27 -14.83 12.35
N GLU A 316 -3.53 -14.92 11.90
CA GLU A 316 -3.95 -15.89 10.89
C GLU A 316 -3.18 -15.72 9.57
N GLY A 317 -2.97 -14.47 9.15
CA GLY A 317 -2.19 -14.12 7.97
C GLY A 317 -0.73 -14.55 8.13
N VAL A 318 -0.12 -14.26 9.29
CA VAL A 318 1.26 -14.65 9.57
C VAL A 318 1.44 -16.17 9.58
N LEU A 319 0.59 -16.92 10.28
CA LEU A 319 0.70 -18.38 10.38
C LEU A 319 0.61 -19.05 9.01
N THR A 320 -0.26 -18.54 8.14
CA THR A 320 -0.42 -19.05 6.77
C THR A 320 0.88 -18.87 5.96
N ARG A 321 1.65 -17.80 6.19
CA ARG A 321 2.95 -17.58 5.53
C ARG A 321 3.99 -18.64 5.90
N PHE A 322 3.83 -19.33 7.02
CA PHE A 322 4.69 -20.42 7.47
C PHE A 322 4.03 -21.81 7.34
N GLY A 323 2.98 -21.91 6.52
CA GLY A 323 2.35 -23.17 6.15
C GLY A 323 1.38 -23.74 7.18
N ALA A 324 1.01 -22.96 8.20
CA ALA A 324 0.05 -23.38 9.21
C ALA A 324 -1.36 -22.85 8.90
N ASP A 325 -2.38 -23.72 9.04
CA ASP A 325 -3.79 -23.33 8.96
C ASP A 325 -4.30 -22.92 10.34
N ALA A 326 -4.38 -21.61 10.57
CA ALA A 326 -4.78 -21.02 11.84
C ALA A 326 -6.17 -21.48 12.33
N GLN A 327 -7.09 -21.83 11.41
CA GLN A 327 -8.44 -22.25 11.78
C GLN A 327 -8.48 -23.63 12.45
N THR A 328 -7.41 -24.41 12.27
CA THR A 328 -7.29 -25.75 12.85
C THR A 328 -6.55 -25.77 14.20
N LEU A 329 -5.92 -24.64 14.57
CA LEU A 329 -5.10 -24.55 15.76
C LEU A 329 -5.96 -24.24 16.98
N SER A 330 -5.89 -25.10 18.00
CA SER A 330 -6.57 -24.88 19.28
C SER A 330 -5.69 -25.33 20.44
N GLY A 331 -5.71 -24.58 21.54
CA GLY A 331 -4.96 -24.87 22.76
C GLY A 331 -3.86 -23.86 23.09
N ALA A 332 -3.37 -23.97 24.32
CA ALA A 332 -2.35 -23.09 24.89
C ALA A 332 -0.97 -23.29 24.26
N THR A 333 -0.70 -24.46 23.67
CA THR A 333 0.55 -24.76 22.97
C THR A 333 0.23 -25.71 21.83
N VAL A 334 0.57 -25.31 20.61
CA VAL A 334 0.21 -26.00 19.38
C VAL A 334 1.45 -26.08 18.48
N PRO A 335 1.96 -27.28 18.15
CA PRO A 335 3.03 -27.41 17.18
C PRO A 335 2.52 -26.99 15.80
N LEU A 336 3.30 -26.16 15.12
CA LEU A 336 3.04 -25.73 13.75
C LEU A 336 3.69 -26.71 12.76
N TYR A 337 4.92 -27.12 13.04
CA TYR A 337 5.63 -28.22 12.38
C TYR A 337 6.84 -28.63 13.23
N GLY A 338 7.40 -29.81 12.98
CA GLY A 338 8.57 -30.32 13.71
C GLY A 338 8.29 -30.61 15.19
N GLU A 339 9.31 -31.08 15.90
CA GLU A 339 9.27 -31.26 17.36
C GLU A 339 10.14 -30.19 18.04
N ALA A 340 9.56 -29.46 18.99
CA ALA A 340 10.25 -28.36 19.65
C ALA A 340 11.53 -28.83 20.36
N GLY A 341 12.66 -28.20 20.01
CA GLY A 341 13.99 -28.57 20.50
C GLY A 341 14.75 -29.57 19.62
N GLU A 342 14.12 -30.10 18.57
CA GLU A 342 14.76 -31.02 17.62
C GLU A 342 14.72 -30.47 16.18
N GLY A 343 15.88 -30.11 15.64
CA GLY A 343 16.00 -29.64 14.25
C GLY A 343 15.17 -28.39 13.96
N ASP A 344 14.53 -28.36 12.80
CA ASP A 344 13.62 -27.29 12.39
C ASP A 344 12.24 -27.51 13.01
N TRP A 345 11.69 -26.49 13.68
CA TRP A 345 10.37 -26.58 14.30
C TRP A 345 9.66 -25.23 14.33
N GLY A 346 8.35 -25.28 14.51
CA GLY A 346 7.48 -24.14 14.70
C GLY A 346 6.48 -24.43 15.81
N LEU A 347 6.25 -23.46 16.69
CA LEU A 347 5.39 -23.58 17.85
C LEU A 347 4.56 -22.31 18.03
N LEU A 348 3.26 -22.48 18.25
CA LEU A 348 2.38 -21.41 18.70
C LEU A 348 1.99 -21.65 20.15
N SER A 349 2.21 -20.67 21.03
CA SER A 349 1.94 -20.81 22.46
C SER A 349 1.27 -19.56 23.05
N ASP A 350 0.64 -19.71 24.21
CA ASP A 350 0.21 -18.59 25.04
C ASP A 350 1.43 -17.93 25.67
N GLY A 351 1.52 -16.61 25.52
CA GLY A 351 2.52 -15.78 26.17
C GLY A 351 1.98 -15.09 27.42
N GLU A 352 2.80 -14.21 27.99
CA GLU A 352 2.40 -13.38 29.12
C GLU A 352 1.35 -12.34 28.70
N GLY A 353 0.53 -11.89 29.66
CA GLY A 353 -0.42 -10.81 29.43
C GLY A 353 -1.56 -11.13 28.45
N GLY A 354 -1.81 -12.41 28.15
CA GLY A 354 -2.82 -12.84 27.18
C GLY A 354 -2.34 -12.77 25.72
N SER A 355 -1.03 -12.58 25.50
CA SER A 355 -0.45 -12.64 24.16
C SER A 355 -0.44 -14.06 23.60
N ARG A 356 -0.32 -14.16 22.28
CA ARG A 356 0.08 -15.38 21.56
C ARG A 356 1.49 -15.19 21.04
N VAL A 357 2.29 -16.25 21.06
CA VAL A 357 3.68 -16.24 20.60
C VAL A 357 3.85 -17.34 19.56
N ALA A 358 4.22 -16.96 18.34
CA ALA A 358 4.66 -17.89 17.31
C ALA A 358 6.19 -17.88 17.27
N GLU A 359 6.81 -19.03 17.53
CA GLU A 359 8.26 -19.22 17.49
C GLU A 359 8.61 -20.26 16.43
N TYR A 360 9.53 -19.91 15.54
CA TYR A 360 10.02 -20.75 14.46
C TYR A 360 11.53 -20.86 14.59
N VAL A 361 12.06 -22.06 14.40
CA VAL A 361 13.50 -22.34 14.44
C VAL A 361 13.92 -23.06 13.17
N CYS A 362 15.05 -22.65 12.62
CA CYS A 362 15.75 -23.36 11.56
C CYS A 362 17.22 -23.60 11.92
N VAL A 363 17.72 -24.76 11.53
CA VAL A 363 19.11 -25.18 11.72
C VAL A 363 19.83 -25.10 10.38
N THR A 364 20.93 -24.36 10.34
CA THR A 364 21.78 -24.20 9.16
C THR A 364 23.21 -24.64 9.48
N ASP A 365 24.06 -24.70 8.46
CA ASP A 365 25.49 -24.99 8.63
C ASP A 365 26.21 -23.90 9.46
N GLU A 366 25.64 -22.70 9.56
CA GLU A 366 26.21 -21.54 10.27
C GLU A 366 25.70 -21.39 11.71
N GLY A 367 24.63 -22.11 12.06
CA GLY A 367 24.06 -22.09 13.41
C GLY A 367 22.55 -22.33 13.42
N THR A 368 21.97 -22.14 14.59
CA THR A 368 20.52 -22.23 14.80
C THR A 368 19.95 -20.83 14.90
N TYR A 369 18.88 -20.56 14.16
CA TYR A 369 18.23 -19.27 14.10
C TYR A 369 16.76 -19.39 14.46
N GLY A 370 16.26 -18.38 15.16
CA GLY A 370 14.87 -18.31 15.60
C GLY A 370 14.19 -17.05 15.10
N LEU A 371 12.90 -17.17 14.77
CA LEU A 371 11.97 -16.07 14.57
C LEU A 371 10.87 -16.20 15.61
N ARG A 372 10.79 -15.24 16.52
CA ARG A 372 9.73 -15.15 17.53
C ARG A 372 8.85 -13.94 17.25
N MET A 373 7.55 -14.14 17.20
CA MET A 373 6.55 -13.11 16.93
C MET A 373 5.53 -13.09 18.06
N THR A 374 5.28 -11.91 18.63
CA THR A 374 4.33 -11.72 19.74
C THR A 374 3.08 -11.03 19.20
N PHE A 375 1.90 -11.53 19.58
CA PHE A 375 0.60 -11.03 19.14
C PHE A 375 -0.28 -10.67 20.33
N PHE A 376 -0.90 -9.49 20.29
CA PHE A 376 -1.96 -9.07 21.23
C PHE A 376 -3.25 -8.88 20.45
N ASP A 377 -4.36 -9.41 20.97
CA ASP A 377 -5.66 -9.37 20.31
C ASP A 377 -5.63 -9.82 18.83
N GLY A 378 -4.76 -10.79 18.53
CA GLY A 378 -4.58 -11.34 17.18
C GLY A 378 -3.72 -10.48 16.24
N VAL A 379 -3.10 -9.40 16.72
CA VAL A 379 -2.27 -8.47 15.93
C VAL A 379 -0.82 -8.53 16.40
N MET A 380 0.13 -8.66 15.48
CA MET A 380 1.55 -8.72 15.81
C MET A 380 2.02 -7.40 16.41
N SER A 381 2.58 -7.43 17.61
CA SER A 381 3.14 -6.25 18.28
C SER A 381 4.64 -6.09 18.04
N GLU A 382 5.35 -7.20 17.86
CA GLU A 382 6.80 -7.24 17.66
C GLU A 382 7.22 -8.55 17.01
N TYR A 383 8.39 -8.55 16.38
CA TYR A 383 9.10 -9.76 16.04
C TYR A 383 10.58 -9.66 16.41
N LEU A 384 11.16 -10.80 16.77
CA LEU A 384 12.56 -10.99 17.10
C LEU A 384 13.13 -12.06 16.16
N LEU A 385 14.06 -11.67 15.30
CA LEU A 385 14.89 -12.60 14.53
C LEU A 385 16.24 -12.71 15.24
N TYR A 386 16.69 -13.92 15.58
CA TYR A 386 17.87 -14.10 16.42
C TYR A 386 18.64 -15.36 16.07
N ARG A 387 19.91 -15.38 16.45
CA ARG A 387 20.74 -16.58 16.48
C ARG A 387 20.67 -17.19 17.88
N GLN A 388 20.33 -18.47 17.98
CA GLN A 388 20.45 -19.20 19.25
C GLN A 388 21.93 -19.46 19.52
N GLU A 389 22.39 -19.08 20.71
CA GLU A 389 23.69 -19.55 21.21
C GLU A 389 23.58 -21.05 21.50
N GLY A 390 24.54 -21.84 21.00
CA GLY A 390 24.55 -23.28 21.20
C GLY A 390 24.57 -23.63 22.69
N ALA A 391 23.73 -24.59 23.09
CA ALA A 391 23.68 -25.14 24.44
C ALA A 391 24.99 -25.82 24.86
#